data_AF-A0A8S0QK77-F1
#
_entry.id   AF-A0A8S0QK77-F1
#
_cell.length_a   1.000
_cell.length_b   1.000
_cell.length_c   1.000
_cell.angle_alpha   90.00
_cell.angle_beta   90.00
_cell.angle_gamma   90.00
#
_symmetry.space_group_name_H-M   'P 1'
#
loop_
_entity.id
_entity.type
_entity.pdbx_description
1 polymer ?
#
loop_
_entity_poly.entity_id
_entity_poly.type
_entity_poly.pdbx_seq_one_letter_code
_entity_poly.pdbx_strand_id
1 'polypeptide(L)'
;MWSDLILQACIILIIILMFLIMHNIPQKLFTKLRLYSRRANLQAKRHFVRGAQLLSQARSSKDRSKSSSLAKEAESEAEKAIHLDPKDAAAHILKALALELQGFKTSAIDSLDVALSPLAVKSLSDLERGDALYKRAELRLSVSRRGRVDLVVEDLVESVRLKNDNAKAFGLLAECYEKKGLKEEAKKAYEDALKVQPNYNVAQEALDRLVSS
;
A
#
# COMPACT_ATOMS: atom_id res chain seq x y z
N MET A 1 25.58 -65.38 5.01
CA MET A 1 24.16 -65.75 4.93
C MET A 1 23.33 -65.14 6.07
N TRP A 2 23.59 -65.46 7.35
CA TRP A 2 22.87 -64.79 8.46
C TRP A 2 23.22 -63.31 8.64
N SER A 3 24.50 -62.95 8.45
CA SER A 3 24.99 -61.56 8.49
C SER A 3 24.31 -60.65 7.46
N ASP A 4 24.11 -61.16 6.25
CA ASP A 4 23.51 -60.41 5.14
C ASP A 4 22.03 -60.17 5.38
N LEU A 5 21.32 -61.17 5.93
CA LEU A 5 19.92 -61.06 6.32
C LEU A 5 19.70 -60.00 7.42
N ILE A 6 20.60 -59.96 8.40
CA ILE A 6 20.58 -58.98 9.50
C ILE A 6 20.83 -57.57 8.95
N LEU A 7 21.81 -57.41 8.06
CA LEU A 7 22.11 -56.11 7.44
C LEU A 7 20.92 -55.59 6.62
N GLN A 8 20.27 -56.47 5.85
CA GLN A 8 19.09 -56.13 5.06
C GLN A 8 17.91 -55.71 5.96
N ALA A 9 17.69 -56.43 7.07
CA ALA A 9 16.65 -56.09 8.04
C ALA A 9 16.91 -54.73 8.70
N CYS A 10 18.16 -54.42 9.04
CA CYS A 10 18.54 -53.12 9.59
C CYS A 10 18.29 -51.96 8.61
N ILE A 11 18.61 -52.13 7.32
CA ILE A 11 18.37 -51.11 6.29
C ILE A 11 16.88 -50.84 6.13
N ILE A 12 16.05 -51.89 6.08
CA ILE A 12 14.60 -51.76 5.96
C ILE A 12 14.03 -51.03 7.19
N LEU A 13 14.50 -51.36 8.39
CA LEU A 13 14.09 -50.68 9.63
C LEU A 13 14.42 -49.18 9.58
N ILE A 14 15.62 -48.82 9.10
CA ILE A 14 16.05 -47.42 8.97
C ILE A 14 15.17 -46.68 7.95
N ILE A 15 14.84 -47.30 6.81
CA ILE A 15 13.95 -46.70 5.80
C ILE A 15 12.55 -46.47 6.37
N ILE A 16 11.99 -47.46 7.08
CA ILE A 16 10.69 -47.34 7.73
C ILE A 16 10.72 -46.22 8.78
N LEU A 17 11.78 -46.15 9.58
CA LEU A 17 11.94 -45.11 10.59
C LEU A 17 12.04 -43.72 9.93
N MET A 18 12.84 -43.58 8.87
CA MET A 18 12.93 -42.33 8.10
C MET A 18 11.59 -41.95 7.47
N PHE A 19 10.84 -42.91 6.93
CA PHE A 19 9.50 -42.68 6.36
C PHE A 19 8.50 -42.20 7.42
N LEU A 20 8.50 -42.80 8.61
CA LEU A 20 7.65 -42.39 9.73
C LEU A 20 8.00 -40.99 10.25
N ILE A 21 9.29 -40.68 10.36
CA ILE A 21 9.80 -39.35 10.72
C ILE A 21 9.38 -38.32 9.65
N MET A 22 9.59 -38.64 8.37
CA MET A 22 9.29 -37.77 7.24
C MET A 22 7.80 -37.49 7.09
N HIS A 23 6.89 -38.38 7.50
CA HIS A 23 5.44 -38.17 7.36
C HIS A 23 4.78 -37.56 8.61
N ASN A 24 5.26 -37.87 9.82
CA ASN A 24 4.61 -37.45 11.07
C ASN A 24 5.08 -36.05 11.55
N ILE A 25 6.34 -35.70 11.29
CA ILE A 25 6.92 -34.39 11.63
C ILE A 25 6.36 -33.24 10.79
N PRO A 26 6.23 -33.33 9.44
CA PRO A 26 5.73 -32.20 8.66
C PRO A 26 4.33 -31.79 9.08
N GLN A 27 3.39 -32.71 9.27
CA GLN A 27 2.01 -32.33 9.60
C GLN A 27 1.89 -31.60 10.94
N LYS A 28 2.65 -32.01 11.96
CA LYS A 28 2.68 -31.34 13.27
C LYS A 28 3.40 -29.99 13.23
N LEU A 29 4.46 -29.84 12.43
CA LEU A 29 5.11 -28.55 12.21
C LEU A 29 4.24 -27.61 11.37
N PHE A 30 3.64 -28.10 10.29
CA PHE A 30 2.76 -27.30 9.42
C PHE A 30 1.51 -26.83 10.17
N THR A 31 0.93 -27.65 11.04
CA THR A 31 -0.21 -27.22 11.88
C THR A 31 0.21 -26.17 12.91
N LYS A 32 1.36 -26.32 13.58
CA LYS A 32 1.90 -25.30 14.49
C LYS A 32 2.29 -24.01 13.77
N LEU A 33 2.91 -24.10 12.61
CA LEU A 33 3.29 -22.95 11.77
C LEU A 33 2.03 -22.22 11.26
N ARG A 34 1.00 -22.96 10.84
CA ARG A 34 -0.30 -22.40 10.44
C ARG A 34 -1.01 -21.70 11.60
N LEU A 35 -0.97 -22.28 12.81
CA LEU A 35 -1.53 -21.65 14.01
C LEU A 35 -0.76 -20.39 14.42
N TYR A 36 0.57 -20.43 14.35
CA TYR A 36 1.44 -19.28 14.62
C TYR A 36 1.20 -18.16 13.62
N SER A 37 1.24 -18.45 12.31
CA SER A 37 0.93 -17.50 11.23
C SER A 37 -0.49 -16.92 11.38
N ARG A 38 -1.49 -17.73 11.75
CA ARG A 38 -2.85 -17.24 12.01
C ARG A 38 -2.91 -16.28 13.21
N ARG A 39 -2.16 -16.56 14.27
CA ARG A 39 -2.07 -15.66 15.45
C ARG A 39 -1.32 -14.38 15.11
N ALA A 40 -0.21 -14.46 14.39
CA ALA A 40 0.55 -13.31 13.92
C ALA A 40 -0.31 -12.41 13.03
N ASN A 41 -1.05 -12.97 12.07
CA ASN A 41 -1.97 -12.21 11.21
C ASN A 41 -3.09 -11.55 12.01
N LEU A 42 -3.63 -12.21 13.05
CA LEU A 42 -4.65 -11.59 13.91
C LEU A 42 -4.06 -10.42 14.72
N GLN A 43 -2.85 -10.57 15.23
CA GLN A 43 -2.15 -9.50 15.94
C GLN A 43 -1.81 -8.33 15.00
N ALA A 44 -1.34 -8.62 13.78
CA ALA A 44 -1.08 -7.61 12.75
C ALA A 44 -2.34 -6.78 12.47
N LYS A 45 -3.49 -7.43 12.27
CA LYS A 45 -4.79 -6.75 12.09
C LYS A 45 -5.20 -5.89 13.29
N ARG A 46 -4.94 -6.35 14.52
CA ARG A 46 -5.23 -5.54 15.72
C ARG A 46 -4.39 -4.26 15.76
N HIS A 47 -3.09 -4.38 15.50
CA HIS A 47 -2.18 -3.25 15.42
C HIS A 47 -2.58 -2.29 14.29
N PHE A 48 -2.91 -2.81 13.10
CA PHE A 48 -3.42 -2.03 11.98
C PHE A 48 -4.69 -1.24 12.36
N VAL A 49 -5.70 -1.89 12.93
CA VAL A 49 -6.95 -1.23 13.34
C VAL A 49 -6.69 -0.14 14.38
N ARG A 50 -5.84 -0.42 15.38
CA ARG A 50 -5.47 0.58 16.40
C ARG A 50 -4.75 1.77 15.77
N GLY A 51 -3.78 1.52 14.90
CA GLY A 51 -3.06 2.58 14.18
C GLY A 51 -4.00 3.41 13.29
N ALA A 52 -4.95 2.79 12.61
CA ALA A 52 -5.96 3.49 11.80
C ALA A 52 -6.88 4.38 12.66
N GLN A 53 -7.28 3.91 13.85
CA GLN A 53 -8.04 4.71 14.82
C GLN A 53 -7.23 5.92 15.30
N LEU A 54 -5.96 5.71 15.66
CA LEU A 54 -5.06 6.78 16.08
C LEU A 54 -4.86 7.81 14.97
N LEU A 55 -4.67 7.37 13.72
CA LEU A 55 -4.55 8.26 12.57
C LEU A 55 -5.82 9.10 12.35
N SER A 56 -7.00 8.48 12.49
CA SER A 56 -8.29 9.18 12.41
C SER A 56 -8.43 10.24 13.51
N GLN A 57 -8.05 9.91 14.75
CA GLN A 57 -8.00 10.86 15.86
C GLN A 57 -6.99 11.99 15.61
N ALA A 58 -5.82 11.66 15.05
CA ALA A 58 -4.80 12.64 14.71
C ALA A 58 -5.31 13.67 13.68
N ARG A 59 -6.06 13.22 12.66
CA ARG A 59 -6.65 14.08 11.61
C ARG A 59 -7.78 14.98 12.10
N SER A 60 -8.52 14.54 13.13
CA SER A 60 -9.64 15.29 13.72
C SER A 60 -9.23 16.22 14.87
N SER A 61 -8.03 16.03 15.44
CA SER A 61 -7.49 16.88 16.50
C SER A 61 -7.24 18.31 16.01
N LYS A 62 -7.79 19.30 16.72
CA LYS A 62 -7.51 20.73 16.46
C LYS A 62 -6.14 21.18 16.98
N ASP A 63 -5.58 20.44 17.94
CA ASP A 63 -4.26 20.72 18.50
C ASP A 63 -3.18 20.01 17.69
N ARG A 64 -2.25 20.80 17.12
CA ARG A 64 -1.13 20.33 16.31
C ARG A 64 -0.18 19.42 17.08
N SER A 65 0.05 19.68 18.37
CA SER A 65 0.94 18.88 19.21
C SER A 65 0.36 17.49 19.45
N LYS A 66 -0.92 17.44 19.84
CA LYS A 66 -1.69 16.20 19.99
C LYS A 66 -1.83 15.44 18.68
N SER A 67 -2.08 16.14 17.57
CA SER A 67 -2.15 15.54 16.23
C SER A 67 -0.83 14.85 15.87
N SER A 68 0.30 15.53 16.07
CA SER A 68 1.63 14.96 15.81
C SER A 68 1.95 13.76 16.72
N SER A 69 1.58 13.81 18.01
CA SER A 69 1.76 12.68 18.93
C SER A 69 0.96 11.45 18.48
N LEU A 70 -0.33 11.64 18.17
CA LEU A 70 -1.19 10.55 17.71
C LEU A 70 -0.72 9.97 16.37
N ALA A 71 -0.19 10.82 15.47
CA ALA A 71 0.40 10.37 14.21
C ALA A 71 1.64 9.49 14.44
N LYS A 72 2.50 9.83 15.41
CA LYS A 72 3.65 8.99 15.81
C LYS A 72 3.22 7.66 16.40
N GLU A 73 2.19 7.65 17.23
CA GLU A 73 1.64 6.41 17.77
C GLU A 73 1.02 5.54 16.66
N ALA A 74 0.31 6.15 15.71
CA ALA A 74 -0.23 5.46 14.54
C ALA A 74 0.89 4.84 13.68
N GLU A 75 2.00 5.54 13.47
CA GLU A 75 3.18 5.01 12.80
C GLU A 75 3.75 3.79 13.55
N SER A 76 3.93 3.89 14.87
CA SER A 76 4.46 2.77 15.68
C SER A 76 3.56 1.53 15.62
N GLU A 77 2.24 1.71 15.65
CA GLU A 77 1.29 0.59 15.48
C GLU A 77 1.34 0.01 14.07
N ALA A 78 1.51 0.84 13.03
CA ALA A 78 1.71 0.38 11.67
C ALA A 78 3.00 -0.46 11.54
N GLU A 79 4.10 -0.04 12.18
CA GLU A 79 5.37 -0.80 12.17
C GLU A 79 5.25 -2.16 12.84
N LYS A 80 4.50 -2.25 13.95
CA LYS A 80 4.19 -3.54 14.59
C LYS A 80 3.38 -4.44 13.67
N ALA A 81 2.42 -3.88 12.94
CA ALA A 81 1.65 -4.63 11.95
C ALA A 81 2.54 -5.12 10.79
N ILE A 82 3.40 -4.26 10.25
CA ILE A 82 4.36 -4.60 9.19
C ILE A 82 5.35 -5.69 9.65
N HIS A 83 5.82 -5.63 10.90
CA HIS A 83 6.74 -6.65 11.44
C HIS A 83 6.09 -8.04 11.48
N LEU A 84 4.78 -8.10 11.76
CA LEU A 84 4.02 -9.34 11.85
C LEU A 84 3.54 -9.85 10.48
N ASP A 85 3.15 -8.95 9.58
CA ASP A 85 2.76 -9.26 8.19
C ASP A 85 3.38 -8.25 7.20
N PRO A 86 4.61 -8.47 6.73
CA PRO A 86 5.31 -7.52 5.86
C PRO A 86 4.71 -7.40 4.47
N LYS A 87 3.88 -8.36 4.06
CA LYS A 87 3.27 -8.42 2.72
C LYS A 87 1.91 -7.74 2.67
N ASP A 88 1.38 -7.29 3.80
CA ASP A 88 0.15 -6.52 3.84
C ASP A 88 0.42 -5.06 3.45
N ALA A 89 0.05 -4.69 2.22
CA ALA A 89 0.17 -3.32 1.74
C ALA A 89 -0.62 -2.30 2.58
N ALA A 90 -1.73 -2.71 3.23
CA ALA A 90 -2.53 -1.80 4.02
C ALA A 90 -1.74 -1.21 5.21
N ALA A 91 -0.89 -2.02 5.85
CA ALA A 91 -0.05 -1.57 6.95
C ALA A 91 1.02 -0.56 6.49
N HIS A 92 1.59 -0.75 5.31
CA HIS A 92 2.53 0.20 4.69
C HIS A 92 1.84 1.52 4.29
N ILE A 93 0.61 1.45 3.76
CA ILE A 93 -0.21 2.65 3.47
C ILE A 93 -0.51 3.40 4.76
N LEU A 94 -0.90 2.71 5.84
CA LEU A 94 -1.15 3.33 7.13
C LEU A 94 0.08 4.08 7.66
N LYS A 95 1.27 3.46 7.56
CA LYS A 95 2.54 4.11 7.90
C LYS A 95 2.78 5.36 7.04
N ALA A 96 2.55 5.28 5.73
CA ALA A 96 2.70 6.41 4.83
C ALA A 96 1.81 7.60 5.22
N LEU A 97 0.54 7.33 5.53
CA LEU A 97 -0.42 8.37 5.93
C LEU A 97 -0.07 9.00 7.28
N ALA A 98 0.49 8.22 8.21
CA ALA A 98 0.98 8.72 9.50
C ALA A 98 2.23 9.61 9.31
N LEU A 99 3.18 9.19 8.47
CA LEU A 99 4.38 9.96 8.14
C LEU A 99 4.04 11.27 7.42
N GLU A 100 3.08 11.25 6.50
CA GLU A 100 2.59 12.46 5.84
C GLU A 100 2.06 13.47 6.86
N LEU A 101 1.23 13.03 7.81
CA LEU A 101 0.65 13.91 8.83
C LEU A 101 1.72 14.53 9.74
N GLN A 102 2.86 13.85 9.90
CA GLN A 102 4.03 14.36 10.59
C GLN A 102 4.90 15.31 9.72
N GLY A 103 4.65 15.36 8.41
CA GLY A 103 5.40 16.17 7.43
C GLY A 103 6.55 15.42 6.74
N PHE A 104 6.77 14.14 7.04
CA PHE A 104 7.84 13.33 6.46
C PHE A 104 7.42 12.74 5.10
N LYS A 105 7.22 13.63 4.12
CA LYS A 105 6.67 13.28 2.81
C LYS A 105 7.53 12.29 2.01
N THR A 106 8.85 12.37 2.10
CA THR A 106 9.76 11.43 1.41
C THR A 106 9.63 10.03 1.98
N SER A 107 9.66 9.88 3.31
CA SER A 107 9.47 8.59 3.98
C SER A 107 8.07 8.00 3.74
N ALA A 108 7.06 8.87 3.58
CA ALA A 108 5.72 8.46 3.20
C ALA A 108 5.68 7.88 1.78
N ILE A 109 6.40 8.48 0.82
CA ILE A 109 6.55 7.95 -0.54
C ILE A 109 7.25 6.59 -0.50
N ASP A 110 8.33 6.44 0.27
CA ASP A 110 9.05 5.16 0.40
C ASP A 110 8.12 4.05 0.91
N SER A 111 7.26 4.36 1.88
CA SER A 111 6.27 3.41 2.41
C SER A 111 5.21 3.04 1.36
N LEU A 112 4.76 3.99 0.54
CA LEU A 112 3.85 3.72 -0.59
C LEU A 112 4.52 2.91 -1.71
N ASP A 113 5.81 3.12 -1.95
CA ASP A 113 6.58 2.32 -2.91
C ASP A 113 6.66 0.85 -2.48
N VAL A 114 6.81 0.59 -1.19
CA VAL A 114 6.72 -0.78 -0.65
C VAL A 114 5.31 -1.34 -0.79
N ALA A 115 4.28 -0.57 -0.44
CA ALA A 115 2.87 -0.99 -0.56
C ALA A 115 2.47 -1.37 -2.00
N LEU A 116 2.99 -0.64 -2.97
CA LEU A 116 2.73 -0.84 -4.41
C LEU A 116 3.73 -1.79 -5.08
N SER A 117 4.66 -2.37 -4.33
CA SER A 117 5.62 -3.35 -4.85
C SER A 117 4.94 -4.68 -5.23
N PRO A 118 5.52 -5.49 -6.14
CA PRO A 118 4.97 -6.80 -6.52
C PRO A 118 4.73 -7.78 -5.36
N LEU A 119 5.40 -7.54 -4.22
CA LEU A 119 5.31 -8.37 -3.03
C LEU A 119 4.05 -8.06 -2.20
N ALA A 120 3.65 -6.78 -2.13
CA ALA A 120 2.57 -6.32 -1.26
C ALA A 120 1.30 -5.94 -2.02
N VAL A 121 1.41 -5.46 -3.26
CA VAL A 121 0.27 -4.96 -4.05
C VAL A 121 -0.86 -5.98 -4.23
N LYS A 122 -0.54 -7.28 -4.15
CA LYS A 122 -1.52 -8.38 -4.24
C LYS A 122 -2.51 -8.42 -3.08
N SER A 123 -2.24 -7.75 -1.97
CA SER A 123 -3.17 -7.66 -0.84
C SER A 123 -4.19 -6.53 -0.99
N LEU A 124 -4.01 -5.63 -1.97
CA LEU A 124 -4.93 -4.52 -2.24
C LEU A 124 -6.03 -4.94 -3.22
N SER A 125 -7.24 -4.46 -2.99
CA SER A 125 -8.25 -4.38 -4.04
C SER A 125 -7.86 -3.33 -5.09
N ASP A 126 -8.48 -3.39 -6.28
CA ASP A 126 -8.24 -2.41 -7.34
C ASP A 126 -8.54 -0.97 -6.87
N LEU A 127 -9.60 -0.77 -6.07
CA LEU A 127 -9.96 0.52 -5.51
C LEU A 127 -8.89 1.05 -4.55
N GLU A 128 -8.42 0.21 -3.62
CA GLU A 128 -7.36 0.59 -2.67
C GLU A 128 -6.02 0.85 -3.37
N ARG A 129 -5.71 0.07 -4.42
CA ARG A 129 -4.55 0.29 -5.27
C ARG A 129 -4.64 1.63 -5.99
N GLY A 130 -5.82 1.97 -6.52
CA GLY A 130 -6.09 3.28 -7.13
C GLY A 130 -5.83 4.42 -6.12
N ASP A 131 -6.37 4.30 -4.91
CA ASP A 131 -6.17 5.30 -3.84
C ASP A 131 -4.68 5.44 -3.44
N ALA A 132 -3.95 4.34 -3.34
CA ALA A 132 -2.52 4.35 -3.03
C ALA A 132 -1.69 5.00 -4.14
N LEU A 133 -2.00 4.75 -5.41
CA LEU A 133 -1.35 5.38 -6.56
C LEU A 133 -1.61 6.88 -6.61
N TYR A 134 -2.86 7.31 -6.46
CA TYR A 134 -3.20 8.73 -6.32
C TYR A 134 -2.40 9.37 -5.20
N LYS A 135 -2.36 8.72 -4.03
CA LYS A 135 -1.68 9.27 -2.86
C LYS A 135 -0.18 9.42 -3.08
N ARG A 136 0.45 8.44 -3.73
CA ARG A 136 1.87 8.48 -4.09
C ARG A 136 2.16 9.60 -5.08
N ALA A 137 1.31 9.76 -6.10
CA ALA A 137 1.43 10.83 -7.09
C ALA A 137 1.31 12.22 -6.44
N GLU A 138 0.31 12.43 -5.60
CA GLU A 138 0.10 13.69 -4.84
C GLU A 138 1.34 14.05 -4.01
N LEU A 139 1.88 13.08 -3.27
CA LEU A 139 3.08 13.31 -2.46
C LEU A 139 4.31 13.61 -3.32
N ARG A 140 4.54 12.85 -4.40
CA ARG A 140 5.65 13.05 -5.35
C ARG A 140 5.60 14.43 -5.98
N LEU A 141 4.43 14.91 -6.39
CA LEU A 141 4.25 16.27 -6.89
C LEU A 141 4.61 17.32 -5.83
N SER A 142 4.18 17.09 -4.58
CA SER A 142 4.39 18.06 -3.51
C SER A 142 5.86 18.20 -3.06
N VAL A 143 6.71 17.21 -3.31
CA VAL A 143 8.16 17.25 -3.01
C VAL A 143 9.02 17.54 -4.24
N SER A 144 8.48 17.38 -5.46
CA SER A 144 9.22 17.58 -6.70
C SER A 144 9.34 19.07 -7.02
N ARG A 145 10.59 19.57 -7.11
CA ARG A 145 10.86 20.99 -7.40
C ARG A 145 10.86 21.37 -8.88
N ARG A 146 10.87 20.41 -9.81
CA ARG A 146 10.68 20.55 -11.28
C ARG A 146 10.87 19.19 -11.97
N GLY A 147 10.06 18.89 -12.99
CA GLY A 147 10.44 17.99 -14.10
C GLY A 147 10.18 16.49 -14.01
N ARG A 148 9.88 15.88 -12.85
CA ARG A 148 9.55 14.43 -12.77
C ARG A 148 8.05 14.18 -12.86
N VAL A 149 7.43 14.69 -13.91
CA VAL A 149 5.97 14.57 -14.12
C VAL A 149 5.62 13.21 -14.74
N ASP A 150 6.54 12.55 -15.44
CA ASP A 150 6.27 11.30 -16.16
C ASP A 150 5.82 10.17 -15.23
N LEU A 151 6.60 9.87 -14.18
CA LEU A 151 6.25 8.84 -13.18
C LEU A 151 4.97 9.16 -12.42
N VAL A 152 4.65 10.46 -12.27
CA VAL A 152 3.41 10.91 -11.62
C VAL A 152 2.21 10.69 -12.55
N VAL A 153 2.37 10.97 -13.85
CA VAL A 153 1.33 10.73 -14.86
C VAL A 153 1.02 9.24 -14.93
N GLU A 154 2.03 8.36 -14.92
CA GLU A 154 1.81 6.90 -14.89
C GLU A 154 0.98 6.47 -13.68
N ASP A 155 1.33 6.95 -12.48
CA ASP A 155 0.57 6.67 -11.25
C ASP A 155 -0.87 7.18 -11.35
N LEU A 156 -1.07 8.40 -11.85
CA LEU A 156 -2.40 9.01 -11.95
C LEU A 156 -3.27 8.36 -13.02
N VAL A 157 -2.71 7.99 -14.17
CA VAL A 157 -3.42 7.27 -15.24
C VAL A 157 -3.92 5.91 -14.73
N GLU A 158 -3.05 5.16 -14.06
CA GLU A 158 -3.44 3.88 -13.45
C GLU A 158 -4.44 4.09 -12.31
N SER A 159 -4.28 5.14 -11.51
CA SER A 159 -5.23 5.50 -10.45
C SER A 159 -6.63 5.75 -11.00
N VAL A 160 -6.79 6.59 -12.04
CA VAL A 160 -8.11 6.92 -12.60
C VAL A 160 -8.72 5.74 -13.37
N ARG A 161 -7.88 4.83 -13.89
CA ARG A 161 -8.32 3.59 -14.51
C ARG A 161 -8.93 2.62 -13.50
N LEU A 162 -8.28 2.46 -12.34
CA LEU A 162 -8.74 1.58 -11.27
C LEU A 162 -9.89 2.18 -10.46
N LYS A 163 -9.88 3.50 -10.30
CA LYS A 163 -10.85 4.26 -9.51
C LYS A 163 -11.22 5.57 -10.21
N ASN A 164 -12.34 5.53 -10.93
CA ASN A 164 -12.81 6.62 -11.78
C ASN A 164 -13.77 7.61 -11.09
N ASP A 165 -13.89 7.57 -9.76
CA ASP A 165 -14.76 8.44 -8.95
C ASP A 165 -13.97 9.49 -8.14
N ASN A 166 -12.67 9.65 -8.41
CA ASN A 166 -11.81 10.61 -7.73
C ASN A 166 -11.52 11.84 -8.62
N ALA A 167 -12.34 12.89 -8.49
CA ALA A 167 -12.17 14.14 -9.25
C ALA A 167 -10.80 14.79 -9.03
N LYS A 168 -10.21 14.65 -7.84
CA LYS A 168 -8.86 15.19 -7.55
C LYS A 168 -7.77 14.45 -8.31
N ALA A 169 -7.93 13.15 -8.54
CA ALA A 169 -6.99 12.37 -9.35
C ALA A 169 -7.00 12.84 -10.80
N PHE A 170 -8.19 13.07 -11.37
CA PHE A 170 -8.34 13.66 -12.71
C PHE A 170 -7.77 15.09 -12.76
N GLY A 171 -8.01 15.92 -11.75
CA GLY A 171 -7.46 17.28 -11.66
C GLY A 171 -5.93 17.29 -11.63
N LEU A 172 -5.30 16.47 -10.78
CA LEU A 172 -3.84 16.35 -10.74
C LEU A 172 -3.26 15.79 -12.04
N LEU A 173 -3.97 14.87 -12.71
CA LEU A 173 -3.56 14.33 -14.00
C LEU A 173 -3.55 15.42 -15.07
N ALA A 174 -4.60 16.25 -15.09
CA ALA A 174 -4.72 17.38 -15.99
C ALA A 174 -3.61 18.42 -15.76
N GLU A 175 -3.34 18.78 -14.50
CA GLU A 175 -2.22 19.69 -14.16
C GLU A 175 -0.86 19.14 -14.64
N CYS A 176 -0.68 17.81 -14.56
CA CYS A 176 0.52 17.16 -15.07
C CYS A 176 0.61 17.24 -16.59
N TYR A 177 -0.50 17.06 -17.31
CA TYR A 177 -0.56 17.24 -18.75
C TYR A 177 -0.28 18.69 -19.18
N GLU A 178 -0.83 19.69 -18.47
CA GLU A 178 -0.50 21.10 -18.72
C GLU A 178 1.00 21.37 -18.57
N LYS A 179 1.63 20.86 -17.49
CA LYS A 179 3.08 20.99 -17.27
C LYS A 179 3.92 20.34 -18.38
N LYS A 180 3.36 19.37 -19.09
CA LYS A 180 3.98 18.70 -20.24
C LYS A 180 3.65 19.38 -21.58
N GLY A 181 2.80 20.41 -21.59
CA GLY A 181 2.33 21.08 -22.81
C GLY A 181 1.24 20.31 -23.57
N LEU A 182 0.69 19.25 -22.97
CA LEU A 182 -0.35 18.39 -23.55
C LEU A 182 -1.74 18.98 -23.26
N LYS A 183 -2.07 20.08 -23.96
CA LYS A 183 -3.28 20.89 -23.67
C LYS A 183 -4.59 20.12 -23.86
N GLU A 184 -4.70 19.31 -24.91
CA GLU A 184 -5.94 18.57 -25.21
C GLU A 184 -6.20 17.47 -24.18
N GLU A 185 -5.16 16.74 -23.78
CA GLU A 185 -5.23 15.72 -22.74
C GLU A 185 -5.55 16.34 -21.38
N ALA A 186 -4.99 17.52 -21.07
CA ALA A 186 -5.32 18.28 -19.87
C ALA A 186 -6.81 18.67 -19.85
N LYS A 187 -7.31 19.25 -20.95
CA LYS A 187 -8.72 19.64 -21.09
C LYS A 187 -9.65 18.46 -20.84
N LYS A 188 -9.39 17.33 -21.50
CA LYS A 188 -10.18 16.11 -21.32
C LYS A 188 -10.17 15.61 -19.87
N ALA A 189 -9.01 15.61 -19.22
CA ALA A 189 -8.90 15.18 -17.83
C ALA A 189 -9.64 16.14 -16.87
N TYR A 190 -9.63 17.45 -17.10
CA TYR A 190 -10.44 18.40 -16.34
C TYR A 190 -11.95 18.21 -16.58
N GLU A 191 -12.37 17.95 -17.81
CA GLU A 191 -13.77 17.61 -18.13
C GLU A 191 -14.20 16.32 -17.40
N ASP A 192 -13.36 15.29 -17.38
CA ASP A 192 -13.62 14.05 -16.62
C ASP A 192 -13.69 14.32 -15.10
N ALA A 193 -12.87 15.23 -14.58
CA ALA A 193 -12.97 15.66 -13.18
C ALA A 193 -14.34 16.31 -12.88
N LEU A 194 -14.88 17.12 -13.80
CA LEU A 194 -16.21 17.73 -13.68
C LEU A 194 -17.36 16.75 -13.86
N LYS A 195 -17.19 15.68 -14.66
CA LYS A 195 -18.18 14.59 -14.73
C LYS A 195 -18.30 13.88 -13.38
N VAL A 196 -17.19 13.68 -12.68
CA VAL A 196 -17.18 13.07 -11.35
C VAL A 196 -17.70 14.04 -10.29
N GLN A 197 -17.24 15.29 -10.31
CA GLN A 197 -17.66 16.34 -9.38
C GLN A 197 -17.92 17.65 -10.14
N PRO A 198 -19.19 17.95 -10.48
CA PRO A 198 -19.55 19.14 -11.27
C PRO A 198 -19.09 20.48 -10.66
N ASN A 199 -18.98 20.55 -9.34
CA ASN A 199 -18.56 21.75 -8.60
C ASN A 199 -17.07 21.71 -8.22
N TYR A 200 -16.22 21.10 -9.04
CA TYR A 200 -14.79 21.07 -8.79
C TYR A 200 -14.11 22.33 -9.37
N ASN A 201 -14.05 23.39 -8.55
CA ASN A 201 -13.58 24.72 -8.96
C ASN A 201 -12.23 24.71 -9.69
N VAL A 202 -11.27 23.89 -9.24
CA VAL A 202 -9.94 23.79 -9.86
C VAL A 202 -10.04 23.41 -11.34
N ALA A 203 -10.95 22.48 -11.69
CA ALA A 203 -11.15 22.08 -13.08
C ALA A 203 -11.91 23.13 -13.89
N GLN A 204 -12.88 23.84 -13.30
CA GLN A 204 -13.59 24.93 -13.98
C GLN A 204 -12.64 26.07 -14.33
N GLU A 205 -11.88 26.56 -13.35
CA GLU A 205 -10.90 27.65 -13.53
C GLU A 205 -9.82 27.28 -14.55
N ALA A 206 -9.35 26.02 -14.54
CA ALA A 206 -8.34 25.57 -15.48
C ALA A 206 -8.88 25.47 -16.92
N LEU A 207 -10.11 25.00 -17.11
CA LEU A 207 -10.76 24.96 -18.42
C LEU A 207 -10.99 26.36 -18.98
N ASP A 208 -11.47 27.31 -18.17
CA ASP A 208 -11.66 28.70 -18.59
C ASP A 208 -10.34 29.33 -19.03
N ARG A 209 -9.26 29.06 -18.29
CA ARG A 209 -7.90 29.49 -18.64
C ARG A 209 -7.42 28.89 -19.96
N LEU A 210 -7.64 27.59 -20.17
CA LEU A 210 -7.20 26.87 -21.38
C LEU A 210 -7.98 27.26 -22.64
N VAL A 211 -9.27 27.61 -22.50
CA VAL A 211 -10.11 28.10 -23.60
C VAL A 211 -9.76 29.55 -23.96
N SER A 212 -9.30 30.33 -22.99
CA SER A 212 -8.92 31.74 -23.18
C SER A 212 -7.48 31.94 -23.69
N SER A 213 -6.68 30.89 -23.81
CA SER A 213 -5.25 30.92 -24.21
C SER A 213 -5.04 30.52 -25.67
#